data_AF-A0A6N8J0M7-F1
#
_entry.id   AF-A0A6N8J0M7-F1
#
_cell.length_a   1.000
_cell.length_b   1.000
_cell.length_c   1.000
_cell.angle_alpha   90.00
_cell.angle_beta   90.00
_cell.angle_gamma   90.00
#
_symmetry.space_group_name_H-M   'P 1'
#
loop_
_entity.id
_entity.type
_entity.pdbx_description
1 polymer ?
#
loop_
_entity_poly.entity_id
_entity_poly.type
_entity_poly.pdbx_seq_one_letter_code
_entity_poly.pdbx_strand_id
1 'polypeptide(L)'
;MSALDALNALDFPVSTYLNGFARRSWAFDQSLAFLSVNHLFKGALLMGLLWWAWFRRGPRALADASRDHVIATLASCGAALAVVRLMILLLPFRERPLHTRALDWTLPYGVAVTALDGLSSFPSDHATLFFALAVGLAFVSRKLGLLVFAYVTMAIAFPRLYLGLHFLSDLVVGGLLGGAISAAGNRLLVGGRLTARVRGWSESAPQYFYPVSFLVTYQVAELFENTRDLVAGLGKLGKALVGL
;
A
#
# COMPACT_ATOMS: atom_id res chain seq x y z
N MET A 1 26.72 -5.67 -15.87
CA MET A 1 25.28 -5.92 -15.63
C MET A 1 24.86 -5.00 -14.51
N SER A 2 23.97 -4.05 -14.78
CA SER A 2 23.45 -3.15 -13.74
C SER A 2 22.56 -3.93 -12.76
N ALA A 3 22.29 -3.37 -11.58
CA ALA A 3 21.36 -3.99 -10.63
C ALA A 3 19.95 -4.15 -11.23
N LEU A 4 19.53 -3.22 -12.10
CA LEU A 4 18.26 -3.31 -12.81
C LEU A 4 18.24 -4.45 -13.83
N ASP A 5 19.33 -4.67 -14.55
CA ASP A 5 19.42 -5.78 -15.51
C ASP A 5 19.28 -7.13 -14.81
N ALA A 6 19.89 -7.27 -13.63
CA ALA A 6 19.79 -8.48 -12.81
C ALA A 6 18.35 -8.71 -12.32
N LEU A 7 17.65 -7.67 -11.87
CA LEU A 7 16.25 -7.76 -11.46
C LEU A 7 15.34 -8.10 -12.64
N ASN A 8 15.54 -7.46 -13.79
CA ASN A 8 14.78 -7.73 -15.00
C ASN A 8 14.99 -9.16 -15.49
N ALA A 9 16.22 -9.67 -15.48
CA ALA A 9 16.51 -11.07 -15.85
C ALA A 9 15.78 -12.07 -14.95
N LEU A 10 15.60 -11.76 -13.66
CA LEU A 10 14.83 -12.58 -12.72
C LEU A 10 13.32 -12.47 -12.94
N ASP A 11 12.81 -11.28 -13.23
CA ASP A 11 11.38 -11.02 -13.29
C ASP A 11 10.73 -11.34 -14.65
N PHE A 12 11.47 -11.17 -15.75
CA PHE A 12 10.93 -11.33 -17.11
C PHE A 12 10.31 -12.71 -17.34
N PRO A 13 10.94 -13.84 -16.96
CA PRO A 13 10.32 -15.17 -17.14
C PRO A 13 8.97 -15.31 -16.42
N VAL A 14 8.87 -14.75 -15.20
CA VAL A 14 7.63 -14.79 -14.40
C VAL A 14 6.56 -13.92 -15.06
N SER A 15 6.92 -12.71 -15.48
CA SER A 15 6.04 -11.78 -16.17
C SER A 15 5.52 -12.36 -17.49
N THR A 16 6.39 -12.94 -18.33
CA THR A 16 6.00 -13.57 -19.60
C THR A 16 5.11 -14.79 -19.37
N TYR A 17 5.44 -15.64 -18.39
CA TYR A 17 4.61 -16.80 -18.05
C TYR A 17 3.19 -16.40 -17.64
N LEU A 18 3.05 -15.41 -16.75
CA LEU A 18 1.75 -14.91 -16.31
C LEU A 18 0.99 -14.19 -17.44
N ASN A 19 1.70 -13.42 -18.27
CA ASN A 19 1.09 -12.73 -19.40
C ASN A 19 0.50 -13.70 -20.44
N GLY A 20 1.03 -14.92 -20.55
CA GLY A 20 0.45 -15.98 -21.38
C GLY A 20 -0.99 -16.39 -21.02
N PHE A 21 -1.49 -15.99 -19.84
CA PHE A 21 -2.89 -16.17 -19.42
C PHE A 21 -3.79 -14.97 -19.74
N ALA A 22 -3.22 -13.82 -20.10
CA ALA A 22 -4.00 -12.62 -20.42
C ALA A 22 -5.02 -12.91 -21.53
N ARG A 23 -6.22 -12.33 -21.39
CA ARG A 23 -7.34 -12.46 -22.34
C ARG A 23 -7.89 -13.88 -22.54
N ARG A 24 -7.45 -14.89 -21.77
CA ARG A 24 -8.05 -16.25 -21.80
C ARG A 24 -9.42 -16.31 -21.14
N SER A 25 -9.68 -15.46 -20.15
CA SER A 25 -10.97 -15.37 -19.47
C SER A 25 -11.30 -13.91 -19.18
N TRP A 26 -12.35 -13.40 -19.82
CA TRP A 26 -12.82 -12.03 -19.62
C TRP A 26 -13.19 -11.77 -18.16
N ALA A 27 -13.91 -12.69 -17.52
CA ALA A 27 -14.34 -12.55 -16.14
C ALA A 27 -13.16 -12.51 -15.17
N PHE A 28 -12.13 -13.32 -15.42
CA PHE A 28 -10.93 -13.35 -14.58
C PHE A 28 -10.16 -12.03 -14.67
N ASP A 29 -9.85 -11.58 -15.90
CA ASP A 29 -9.14 -10.32 -16.13
C ASP A 29 -9.88 -9.12 -15.51
N GLN A 30 -11.20 -9.04 -15.74
CA GLN A 30 -12.05 -7.98 -15.17
C GLN A 30 -12.10 -8.03 -13.64
N SER A 31 -12.13 -9.22 -13.03
CA SER A 31 -12.13 -9.34 -11.57
C SER A 31 -10.84 -8.80 -10.95
N LEU A 32 -9.68 -9.08 -11.58
CA LEU A 32 -8.39 -8.57 -11.13
C LEU A 32 -8.26 -7.07 -11.39
N ALA A 33 -8.72 -6.59 -12.55
CA ALA A 33 -8.76 -5.15 -12.85
C ALA A 33 -9.62 -4.40 -11.83
N PHE A 34 -10.82 -4.93 -11.52
CA PHE A 34 -11.71 -4.38 -10.51
C PHE A 34 -11.04 -4.31 -9.13
N LEU A 35 -10.44 -5.40 -8.65
CA LEU A 35 -9.72 -5.41 -7.37
C LEU A 35 -8.55 -4.41 -7.35
N SER A 36 -7.85 -4.27 -8.48
CA SER A 36 -6.71 -3.36 -8.61
C SER A 36 -7.09 -1.89 -8.42
N VAL A 37 -8.26 -1.47 -8.94
CA VAL A 37 -8.72 -0.08 -8.86
C VAL A 37 -9.65 0.20 -7.67
N ASN A 38 -10.33 -0.80 -7.14
CA ASN A 38 -11.35 -0.58 -6.11
C ASN A 38 -10.76 -0.32 -4.70
N HIS A 39 -10.84 0.91 -4.23
CA HIS A 39 -10.29 1.32 -2.92
C HIS A 39 -11.05 0.72 -1.72
N LEU A 40 -12.32 0.34 -1.90
CA LEU A 40 -13.10 -0.28 -0.84
C LEU A 40 -12.51 -1.65 -0.44
N PHE A 41 -12.25 -2.50 -1.42
CA PHE A 41 -11.67 -3.83 -1.19
C PHE A 41 -10.18 -3.76 -0.80
N LYS A 42 -9.46 -2.73 -1.23
CA LYS A 42 -8.06 -2.51 -0.82
C LYS A 42 -7.98 -1.85 0.56
N GLY A 43 -7.97 -0.52 0.57
CA GLY A 43 -7.63 0.30 1.72
C GLY A 43 -8.74 0.35 2.76
N ALA A 44 -9.99 0.56 2.33
CA ALA A 44 -11.09 0.75 3.26
C ALA A 44 -11.36 -0.52 4.09
N LEU A 45 -11.26 -1.70 3.48
CA LEU A 45 -11.35 -2.99 4.17
C LEU A 45 -10.33 -3.09 5.30
N LEU A 46 -9.05 -2.80 5.04
CA LEU A 46 -8.01 -2.88 6.07
C LEU A 46 -8.14 -1.77 7.13
N MET A 47 -8.58 -0.57 6.75
CA MET A 47 -8.91 0.47 7.72
C MET A 47 -10.08 0.04 8.62
N GLY A 48 -11.08 -0.63 8.07
CA GLY A 48 -12.17 -1.22 8.84
C GLY A 48 -11.68 -2.23 9.87
N LEU A 49 -10.68 -3.06 9.51
CA LEU A 49 -10.03 -3.99 10.45
C LEU A 49 -9.21 -3.27 11.53
N LEU A 50 -8.53 -2.16 11.19
CA LEU A 50 -7.85 -1.33 12.21
C LEU A 50 -8.85 -0.65 13.15
N TRP A 51 -9.99 -0.18 12.65
CA TRP A 51 -11.07 0.37 13.48
C TRP A 51 -11.71 -0.70 14.36
N TRP A 52 -11.89 -1.93 13.85
CA TRP A 52 -12.26 -3.07 14.67
C TRP A 52 -11.24 -3.33 15.78
N ALA A 53 -9.93 -3.26 15.48
CA ALA A 53 -8.88 -3.41 16.47
C ALA A 53 -8.87 -2.26 17.49
N TRP A 54 -9.17 -1.03 17.07
CA TRP A 54 -9.27 0.16 17.92
C TRP A 54 -10.40 0.05 18.96
N PHE A 55 -11.54 -0.49 18.53
CA PHE A 55 -12.73 -0.69 19.35
C PHE A 55 -12.87 -2.10 19.94
N ARG A 56 -11.78 -2.90 19.90
CA ARG A 56 -11.79 -4.26 20.41
C ARG A 56 -12.18 -4.28 21.89
N ARG A 57 -13.27 -4.98 22.21
CA ARG A 57 -13.77 -5.15 23.59
C ARG A 57 -12.89 -6.15 24.35
N GLY A 58 -12.70 -5.89 25.65
CA GLY A 58 -11.94 -6.76 26.54
C GLY A 58 -11.48 -6.02 27.80
N PRO A 59 -10.66 -6.66 28.65
CA PRO A 59 -10.01 -5.99 29.77
C PRO A 59 -9.27 -4.74 29.29
N ARG A 60 -9.25 -3.69 30.12
CA ARG A 60 -8.67 -2.38 29.75
C ARG A 60 -7.23 -2.50 29.20
N ALA A 61 -6.40 -3.32 29.83
CA ALA A 61 -5.04 -3.58 29.37
C ALA A 61 -4.96 -4.15 27.94
N LEU A 62 -5.88 -5.04 27.56
CA LEU A 62 -5.94 -5.61 26.21
C LEU A 62 -6.42 -4.56 25.19
N ALA A 63 -7.43 -3.77 25.55
CA ALA A 63 -7.94 -2.71 24.68
C ALA A 63 -6.88 -1.63 24.44
N ASP A 64 -6.16 -1.24 25.49
CA ASP A 64 -5.09 -0.24 25.42
C ASP A 64 -3.88 -0.73 24.62
N ALA A 65 -3.50 -2.01 24.76
CA ALA A 65 -2.48 -2.62 23.92
C ALA A 65 -2.91 -2.67 22.44
N SER A 66 -4.16 -3.01 22.16
CA SER A 66 -4.72 -3.04 20.79
C SER A 66 -4.67 -1.65 20.14
N ARG A 67 -5.05 -0.60 20.88
CA ARG A 67 -4.96 0.80 20.41
C ARG A 67 -3.52 1.23 20.15
N ASP A 68 -2.59 0.85 21.02
CA ASP A 68 -1.16 1.15 20.85
C ASP A 68 -0.61 0.52 19.57
N HIS A 69 -0.99 -0.73 19.28
CA HIS A 69 -0.64 -1.40 18.02
C HIS A 69 -1.26 -0.70 16.80
N VAL A 70 -2.50 -0.22 16.88
CA VAL A 70 -3.12 0.55 15.79
C VAL A 70 -2.34 1.85 15.54
N ILE A 71 -2.00 2.61 16.58
CA ILE A 71 -1.23 3.86 16.47
C ILE A 71 0.15 3.58 15.89
N ALA A 72 0.87 2.60 16.43
CA ALA A 72 2.20 2.22 15.96
C ALA A 72 2.16 1.76 14.49
N THR A 73 1.13 1.02 14.09
CA THR A 73 0.94 0.56 12.71
C THR A 73 0.69 1.72 11.76
N LEU A 74 -0.20 2.66 12.10
CA LEU A 74 -0.47 3.84 11.26
C LEU A 74 0.77 4.74 11.12
N ALA A 75 1.49 4.97 12.22
CA ALA A 75 2.75 5.72 12.19
C ALA A 75 3.80 5.03 11.31
N SER A 76 3.91 3.70 11.42
CA SER A 76 4.83 2.89 10.61
C SER A 76 4.45 2.87 9.13
N CYS A 77 3.16 2.89 8.80
CA CYS A 77 2.69 3.01 7.41
C CYS A 77 3.12 4.35 6.80
N GLY A 78 2.99 5.45 7.55
CA GLY A 78 3.49 6.75 7.13
C GLY A 78 5.00 6.75 6.90
N ALA A 79 5.76 6.18 7.84
CA ALA A 79 7.22 6.06 7.71
C ALA A 79 7.64 5.17 6.51
N ALA A 80 6.97 4.03 6.31
CA ALA A 80 7.26 3.12 5.21
C ALA A 80 6.95 3.76 3.84
N LEU A 81 5.83 4.50 3.75
CA LEU A 81 5.50 5.28 2.55
C LEU A 81 6.54 6.39 2.29
N ALA A 82 7.01 7.09 3.33
CA ALA A 82 8.06 8.09 3.15
C ALA A 82 9.37 7.47 2.65
N VAL A 83 9.78 6.33 3.23
CA VAL A 83 10.99 5.60 2.82
C VAL A 83 10.88 5.10 1.39
N VAL A 84 9.78 4.42 1.01
CA VAL A 84 9.64 3.91 -0.36
C VAL A 84 9.56 5.03 -1.39
N ARG A 85 8.92 6.17 -1.06
CA ARG A 85 8.89 7.34 -1.93
C ARG A 85 10.27 7.94 -2.12
N LEU A 86 11.07 8.05 -1.05
CA LEU A 86 12.45 8.48 -1.15
C LEU A 86 13.27 7.52 -2.03
N MET A 87 13.09 6.20 -1.86
CA MET A 87 13.75 5.21 -2.71
C MET A 87 13.36 5.35 -4.19
N ILE A 88 12.08 5.55 -4.50
CA ILE A 88 11.60 5.77 -5.87
C ILE A 88 12.26 7.00 -6.51
N LEU A 89 12.54 8.05 -5.73
CA LEU A 89 13.18 9.28 -6.22
C LEU A 89 14.69 9.13 -6.40
N LEU A 90 15.34 8.29 -5.59
CA LEU A 90 16.80 8.14 -5.58
C LEU A 90 17.31 6.99 -6.44
N LEU A 91 16.50 5.95 -6.62
CA LEU A 91 16.86 4.78 -7.40
C LEU A 91 16.67 5.03 -8.91
N PRO A 92 17.43 4.32 -9.77
CA PRO A 92 17.23 4.40 -11.21
C PRO A 92 15.78 4.05 -11.59
N PHE A 93 15.22 4.82 -12.53
CA PHE A 93 13.87 4.61 -13.04
C PHE A 93 13.75 3.20 -13.62
N ARG A 94 12.71 2.48 -13.22
CA ARG A 94 12.37 1.15 -13.74
C ARG A 94 11.01 1.21 -14.42
N GLU A 95 10.98 0.86 -15.70
CA GLU A 95 9.74 0.72 -16.46
C GLU A 95 8.87 -0.39 -15.87
N ARG A 96 7.54 -0.24 -15.97
CA ARG A 96 6.59 -1.29 -15.55
C ARG A 96 6.48 -2.36 -16.64
N PRO A 97 6.12 -3.61 -16.30
CA PRO A 97 5.96 -4.67 -17.29
C PRO A 97 5.10 -4.28 -18.50
N LEU A 98 3.98 -3.61 -18.27
CA LEU A 98 3.05 -3.20 -19.34
C LEU A 98 3.63 -2.16 -20.32
N HIS A 99 4.69 -1.45 -19.93
CA HIS A 99 5.38 -0.43 -20.73
C HIS A 99 6.70 -0.95 -21.32
N THR A 100 7.15 -2.13 -20.89
CA THR A 100 8.45 -2.69 -21.30
C THR A 100 8.32 -3.33 -22.67
N ARG A 101 8.93 -2.72 -23.70
CA ARG A 101 8.87 -3.23 -25.08
C ARG A 101 9.38 -4.65 -25.23
N ALA A 102 10.40 -5.06 -24.46
CA ALA A 102 11.00 -6.38 -24.54
C ALA A 102 10.08 -7.55 -24.14
N LEU A 103 8.93 -7.26 -23.51
CA LEU A 103 7.98 -8.28 -23.05
C LEU A 103 6.83 -8.54 -24.03
N ASP A 104 6.69 -7.73 -25.09
CA ASP A 104 5.55 -7.77 -26.03
C ASP A 104 4.20 -7.94 -25.30
N TRP A 105 4.00 -7.11 -24.27
CA TRP A 105 2.97 -7.33 -23.26
C TRP A 105 1.56 -7.34 -23.85
N THR A 106 0.84 -8.45 -23.66
CA THR A 106 -0.58 -8.53 -24.01
C THR A 106 -1.41 -7.89 -22.89
N LEU A 107 -2.12 -6.81 -23.20
CA LEU A 107 -2.94 -6.09 -22.21
C LEU A 107 -4.17 -6.92 -21.79
N PRO A 108 -4.33 -7.26 -20.49
CA PRO A 108 -5.54 -7.92 -20.00
C PRO A 108 -6.79 -7.04 -20.14
N TYR A 109 -7.98 -7.65 -20.15
CA TYR A 109 -9.23 -6.87 -20.18
C TYR A 109 -9.36 -5.96 -18.95
N GLY A 110 -9.91 -4.76 -19.14
CA GLY A 110 -10.17 -3.81 -18.05
C GLY A 110 -8.97 -2.96 -17.63
N VAL A 111 -7.82 -3.07 -18.31
CA VAL A 111 -6.63 -2.24 -18.08
C VAL A 111 -6.49 -1.23 -19.21
N ALA A 112 -6.15 0.02 -18.87
CA ALA A 112 -5.79 1.04 -19.85
C ALA A 112 -4.28 1.00 -20.14
N VAL A 113 -3.88 1.18 -21.41
CA VAL A 113 -2.45 1.22 -21.81
C VAL A 113 -1.71 2.34 -21.07
N THR A 114 -2.38 3.45 -20.77
CA THR A 114 -1.80 4.60 -20.06
C THR A 114 -1.68 4.41 -18.54
N ALA A 115 -2.05 3.24 -18.02
CA ALA A 115 -2.02 2.99 -16.59
C ALA A 115 -0.60 3.18 -16.03
N LEU A 116 -0.45 4.14 -15.10
CA LEU A 116 0.80 4.42 -14.39
C LEU A 116 1.99 4.73 -15.31
N ASP A 117 1.72 5.29 -16.49
CA ASP A 117 2.75 5.72 -17.43
C ASP A 117 3.64 6.82 -16.81
N GLY A 118 4.94 6.79 -17.11
CA GLY A 118 5.95 7.70 -16.56
C GLY A 118 6.26 7.54 -15.07
N LEU A 119 5.67 6.55 -14.39
CA LEU A 119 5.91 6.29 -12.97
C LEU A 119 6.76 5.03 -12.76
N SER A 120 7.87 5.18 -12.02
CA SER A 120 8.77 4.07 -11.70
C SER A 120 8.01 2.91 -11.04
N SER A 121 8.40 1.68 -11.39
CA SER A 121 7.80 0.46 -10.84
C SER A 121 8.39 0.05 -9.49
N PHE A 122 9.65 0.41 -9.20
CA PHE A 122 10.40 -0.14 -8.07
C PHE A 122 10.74 0.90 -6.97
N PRO A 123 10.59 0.53 -5.68
CA PRO A 123 9.78 -0.56 -5.15
C PRO A 123 8.28 -0.26 -5.20
N SER A 124 7.42 -1.25 -5.00
CA SER A 124 5.96 -1.03 -5.00
C SER A 124 5.48 -0.33 -3.72
N ASP A 125 4.91 0.87 -3.87
CA ASP A 125 4.29 1.64 -2.78
C ASP A 125 3.08 0.93 -2.15
N HIS A 126 2.26 0.30 -2.98
CA HIS A 126 1.11 -0.46 -2.52
C HIS A 126 1.53 -1.72 -1.76
N ALA A 127 2.47 -2.51 -2.29
CA ALA A 127 2.97 -3.66 -1.53
C ALA A 127 3.52 -3.20 -0.18
N THR A 128 4.29 -2.11 -0.16
CA THR A 128 4.82 -1.51 1.08
C THR A 128 3.72 -1.20 2.08
N LEU A 129 2.69 -0.44 1.70
CA LEU A 129 1.63 -0.07 2.63
C LEU A 129 0.83 -1.28 3.11
N PHE A 130 0.35 -2.12 2.19
CA PHE A 130 -0.59 -3.17 2.53
C PHE A 130 0.06 -4.30 3.35
N PHE A 131 1.32 -4.66 3.07
CA PHE A 131 2.05 -5.59 3.92
C PHE A 131 2.43 -4.97 5.28
N ALA A 132 2.69 -3.66 5.36
CA ALA A 132 2.86 -2.97 6.66
C ALA A 132 1.60 -3.08 7.53
N LEU A 133 0.42 -2.90 6.94
CA LEU A 133 -0.88 -3.08 7.61
C LEU A 133 -1.10 -4.53 8.06
N ALA A 134 -0.80 -5.50 7.19
CA ALA A 134 -0.92 -6.92 7.50
C ALA A 134 -0.06 -7.33 8.70
N VAL A 135 1.21 -6.89 8.72
CA VAL A 135 2.12 -7.14 9.84
C VAL A 135 1.65 -6.44 11.11
N GLY A 136 1.19 -5.20 11.02
CA GLY A 136 0.66 -4.47 12.17
C GLY A 136 -0.56 -5.15 12.81
N LEU A 137 -1.50 -5.63 11.99
CA LEU A 137 -2.65 -6.42 12.46
C LEU A 137 -2.24 -7.77 13.04
N ALA A 138 -1.11 -8.35 12.62
CA ALA A 138 -0.58 -9.58 13.21
C ALA A 138 -0.14 -9.41 14.67
N PHE A 139 0.28 -8.19 15.08
CA PHE A 139 0.55 -7.87 16.49
C PHE A 139 -0.72 -7.81 17.34
N VAL A 140 -1.86 -7.40 16.74
CA VAL A 140 -3.16 -7.42 17.43
C VAL A 140 -3.72 -8.84 17.56
N SER A 141 -3.64 -9.62 16.48
CA SER A 141 -4.07 -11.01 16.43
C SER A 141 -3.32 -11.75 15.33
N ARG A 142 -2.50 -12.74 15.71
CA ARG A 142 -1.71 -13.54 14.76
C ARG A 142 -2.55 -14.19 13.67
N LYS A 143 -3.74 -14.71 14.04
CA LYS A 143 -4.68 -15.33 13.09
C LYS A 143 -5.21 -14.31 12.08
N LEU A 144 -5.62 -13.13 12.54
CA LEU A 144 -6.09 -12.07 11.66
C LEU A 144 -4.97 -11.58 10.74
N GLY A 145 -3.77 -11.38 11.28
CA GLY A 145 -2.60 -10.99 10.49
C GLY A 145 -2.28 -11.97 9.37
N LEU A 146 -2.35 -13.28 9.62
CA LEU A 146 -2.18 -14.31 8.60
C LEU A 146 -3.26 -14.24 7.50
N LEU A 147 -4.53 -14.06 7.89
CA LEU A 147 -5.63 -13.90 6.93
C LEU A 147 -5.46 -12.64 6.07
N VAL A 148 -5.08 -11.52 6.69
CA VAL A 148 -4.83 -10.27 5.99
C VAL A 148 -3.60 -10.38 5.10
N PHE A 149 -2.53 -11.05 5.52
CA PHE A 149 -1.36 -11.29 4.69
C PHE A 149 -1.72 -12.10 3.44
N ALA A 150 -2.51 -13.17 3.59
CA ALA A 150 -3.02 -13.94 2.46
C ALA A 150 -3.91 -13.08 1.54
N TYR A 151 -4.79 -12.26 2.12
CA TYR A 151 -5.63 -11.32 1.37
C TYR A 151 -4.81 -10.31 0.58
N VAL A 152 -3.84 -9.64 1.21
CA VAL A 152 -2.95 -8.68 0.55
C VAL A 152 -2.18 -9.34 -0.59
N THR A 153 -1.70 -10.57 -0.39
CA THR A 153 -1.00 -11.33 -1.43
C THR A 153 -1.91 -11.60 -2.63
N MET A 154 -3.11 -12.11 -2.40
CA MET A 154 -4.00 -12.58 -3.47
C MET A 154 -4.86 -11.49 -4.13
N ALA A 155 -5.31 -10.51 -3.36
CA ALA A 155 -6.26 -9.49 -3.80
C ALA A 155 -5.61 -8.12 -4.06
N ILE A 156 -4.34 -7.92 -3.69
CA ILE A 156 -3.66 -6.61 -3.86
C ILE A 156 -2.35 -6.77 -4.63
N ALA A 157 -1.47 -7.68 -4.23
CA ALA A 157 -0.18 -7.87 -4.88
C ALA A 157 -0.30 -8.66 -6.19
N PHE A 158 -1.02 -9.79 -6.17
CA PHE A 158 -1.20 -10.63 -7.36
C PHE A 158 -1.88 -9.90 -8.53
N PRO A 159 -2.98 -9.13 -8.36
CA PRO A 159 -3.56 -8.35 -9.45
C PRO A 159 -2.56 -7.36 -10.06
N ARG A 160 -1.69 -6.74 -9.25
CA ARG A 160 -0.65 -5.84 -9.77
C ARG A 160 0.38 -6.55 -10.64
N LEU A 161 0.77 -7.76 -10.24
CA LEU A 161 1.68 -8.59 -11.00
C LEU A 161 1.04 -9.04 -12.33
N TYR A 162 -0.16 -9.59 -12.25
CA TYR A 162 -0.89 -10.13 -13.40
C TYR A 162 -1.24 -9.05 -14.44
N LEU A 163 -1.68 -7.87 -13.99
CA LEU A 163 -2.05 -6.76 -14.87
C LEU A 163 -0.84 -6.00 -15.43
N GLY A 164 0.38 -6.41 -15.08
CA GLY A 164 1.62 -5.80 -15.59
C GLY A 164 1.97 -4.46 -14.95
N LEU A 165 1.36 -4.14 -13.80
CA LEU A 165 1.62 -2.90 -13.08
C LEU A 165 2.96 -2.94 -12.34
N HIS A 166 3.41 -4.11 -11.90
CA HIS A 166 4.67 -4.29 -11.16
C HIS A 166 5.30 -5.64 -11.49
N PHE A 167 6.62 -5.70 -11.40
CA PHE A 167 7.37 -6.96 -11.38
C PHE A 167 7.25 -7.66 -10.02
N LEU A 168 7.58 -8.95 -9.97
CA LEU A 168 7.52 -9.73 -8.73
C LEU A 168 8.48 -9.15 -7.69
N SER A 169 9.70 -8.80 -8.08
CA SER A 169 10.68 -8.20 -7.18
C SER A 169 10.22 -6.84 -6.61
N ASP A 170 9.49 -6.02 -7.37
CA ASP A 170 8.92 -4.75 -6.89
C ASP A 170 7.99 -4.98 -5.68
N LEU A 171 7.17 -6.04 -5.77
CA LEU A 171 6.19 -6.41 -4.76
C LEU A 171 6.84 -7.06 -3.54
N VAL A 172 7.83 -7.95 -3.76
CA VAL A 172 8.56 -8.61 -2.69
C VAL A 172 9.38 -7.59 -1.88
N VAL A 173 10.16 -6.74 -2.55
CA VAL A 173 10.97 -5.72 -1.88
C VAL A 173 10.08 -4.71 -1.16
N GLY A 174 9.03 -4.21 -1.83
CA GLY A 174 8.07 -3.32 -1.19
C GLY A 174 7.42 -3.95 0.04
N GLY A 175 6.93 -5.19 -0.09
CA GLY A 175 6.30 -5.92 1.01
C GLY A 175 7.23 -6.18 2.19
N LEU A 176 8.48 -6.56 1.93
CA LEU A 176 9.50 -6.76 2.97
C LEU A 176 9.83 -5.45 3.68
N LEU A 177 10.02 -4.35 2.94
CA LEU A 177 10.28 -3.02 3.52
C LEU A 177 9.14 -2.58 4.43
N GLY A 178 7.90 -2.64 3.92
CA GLY A 178 6.72 -2.25 4.69
C GLY A 178 6.51 -3.11 5.93
N GLY A 179 6.61 -4.43 5.77
CA GLY A 179 6.51 -5.38 6.87
C GLY A 179 7.58 -5.17 7.93
N ALA A 180 8.85 -4.97 7.52
CA ALA A 180 9.96 -4.74 8.44
C ALA A 180 9.81 -3.45 9.23
N ILE A 181 9.43 -2.34 8.57
CA ILE A 181 9.20 -1.05 9.23
C ILE A 181 8.03 -1.16 10.21
N SER A 182 6.93 -1.81 9.82
CA SER A 182 5.78 -2.04 10.70
C SER A 182 6.12 -2.91 11.91
N ALA A 183 6.91 -3.96 11.71
CA ALA A 183 7.39 -4.81 12.80
C ALA A 183 8.30 -4.05 13.77
N ALA A 184 9.24 -3.26 13.25
CA ALA A 184 10.12 -2.44 14.06
C ALA A 184 9.32 -1.37 14.83
N GLY A 185 8.43 -0.64 14.15
CA GLY A 185 7.61 0.39 14.78
C GLY A 185 6.68 -0.16 15.85
N ASN A 186 6.04 -1.32 15.63
CA ASN A 186 5.24 -1.97 16.67
C ASN A 186 6.07 -2.41 17.88
N ARG A 187 7.33 -2.79 17.71
CA ARG A 187 8.21 -3.13 18.84
C ARG A 187 8.74 -1.90 19.59
N LEU A 188 8.95 -0.79 18.88
CA LEU A 188 9.58 0.42 19.42
C LEU A 188 8.60 1.45 19.99
N LEU A 189 7.40 1.55 19.42
CA LEU A 189 6.44 2.61 19.74
C LEU A 189 5.39 2.18 20.77
N VAL A 190 5.05 0.89 20.82
CA VAL A 190 4.01 0.36 21.71
C VAL A 190 4.43 0.51 23.17
N GLY A 191 3.52 1.01 24.01
CA GLY A 191 3.83 1.38 25.40
C GLY A 191 4.72 2.63 25.55
N GLY A 192 5.10 3.27 24.44
CA GLY A 192 5.93 4.47 24.43
C GLY A 192 5.14 5.77 24.63
N ARG A 193 5.86 6.89 24.66
CA ARG A 193 5.27 8.24 24.84
C ARG A 193 4.30 8.61 23.72
N LEU A 194 4.59 8.20 22.48
CA LEU A 194 3.74 8.50 21.32
C LEU A 194 2.36 7.83 21.45
N THR A 195 2.32 6.52 21.67
CA THR A 195 1.05 5.79 21.77
C THR A 195 0.26 6.24 22.99
N ALA A 196 0.92 6.46 24.14
CA ALA A 196 0.28 7.00 25.33
C ALA A 196 -0.36 8.39 25.08
N ARG A 197 0.35 9.30 24.38
CA ARG A 197 -0.17 10.64 24.06
C ARG A 197 -1.37 10.59 23.12
N VAL A 198 -1.28 9.80 22.05
CA VAL A 198 -2.36 9.67 21.06
C VAL A 198 -3.58 8.97 21.66
N ARG A 199 -3.38 7.91 22.46
CA ARG A 199 -4.44 7.25 23.21
C ARG A 199 -5.10 8.21 24.22
N GLY A 200 -4.29 8.96 24.99
CA GLY A 200 -4.82 9.97 25.93
C GLY A 200 -5.61 11.08 25.24
N TRP A 201 -5.24 11.47 24.02
CA TRP A 201 -6.02 12.41 23.22
C TRP A 201 -7.39 11.85 22.83
N SER A 202 -7.47 10.56 22.50
CA SER A 202 -8.75 9.89 22.18
C SER A 202 -9.73 9.85 23.37
N GLU A 203 -9.22 9.86 24.60
CA GLU A 203 -10.03 9.86 25.82
C GLU A 203 -10.39 11.28 26.29
N SER A 204 -9.44 12.22 26.19
CA SER A 204 -9.62 13.59 26.69
C SER A 204 -10.42 14.49 25.75
N ALA A 205 -10.32 14.28 24.44
CA ALA A 205 -11.01 15.11 23.44
C ALA A 205 -11.51 14.28 22.24
N PRO A 206 -12.43 13.31 22.48
CA PRO A 206 -12.93 12.41 21.44
C PRO A 206 -13.56 13.16 20.25
N GLN A 207 -14.23 14.28 20.51
CA GLN A 207 -14.89 15.11 19.48
C GLN A 207 -13.92 15.66 18.42
N TYR A 208 -12.61 15.73 18.71
CA TYR A 208 -11.59 16.11 17.73
C TYR A 208 -10.79 14.91 17.24
N PHE A 209 -10.48 13.97 18.14
CA PHE A 209 -9.68 12.79 17.81
C PHE A 209 -10.33 11.94 16.71
N TYR A 210 -11.63 11.63 16.83
CA TYR A 210 -12.29 10.72 15.89
C TYR A 210 -12.46 11.31 14.49
N PRO A 211 -12.89 12.57 14.31
CA PRO A 211 -12.90 13.20 12.99
C PRO A 211 -11.52 13.25 12.32
N VAL A 212 -10.47 13.61 13.07
CA VAL A 212 -9.10 13.63 12.52
C VAL A 212 -8.64 12.22 12.15
N SER A 213 -8.87 11.24 13.02
CA SER A 213 -8.53 9.84 12.75
C SER A 213 -9.27 9.27 11.55
N PHE A 214 -10.54 9.66 11.35
CA PHE A 214 -11.31 9.32 10.16
C PHE A 214 -10.64 9.86 8.90
N LEU A 215 -10.28 11.15 8.88
CA LEU A 215 -9.60 11.75 7.72
C LEU A 215 -8.25 11.08 7.45
N VAL A 216 -7.44 10.84 8.49
CA VAL A 216 -6.14 10.15 8.35
C VAL A 216 -6.33 8.74 7.79
N THR A 217 -7.24 7.94 8.35
CA THR A 217 -7.47 6.58 7.88
C THR A 217 -8.09 6.54 6.48
N TYR A 218 -8.97 7.48 6.13
CA TYR A 218 -9.49 7.64 4.77
C TYR A 218 -8.37 7.93 3.77
N GLN A 219 -7.45 8.84 4.10
CA GLN A 219 -6.30 9.14 3.26
C GLN A 219 -5.37 7.94 3.07
N VAL A 220 -5.16 7.14 4.12
CA VAL A 220 -4.40 5.89 4.03
C VAL A 220 -5.13 4.87 3.13
N ALA A 221 -6.47 4.76 3.24
CA ALA A 221 -7.26 3.86 2.41
C ALA A 221 -7.16 4.19 0.91
N GLU A 222 -7.09 5.47 0.58
CA GLU A 222 -6.95 6.00 -0.77
C GLU A 222 -5.47 6.17 -1.22
N LEU A 223 -4.50 5.73 -0.42
CA LEU A 223 -3.05 5.92 -0.68
C LEU A 223 -2.65 7.37 -0.98
N PHE A 224 -3.37 8.32 -0.38
CA PHE A 224 -3.21 9.75 -0.58
C PHE A 224 -3.40 10.22 -2.04
N GLU A 225 -4.06 9.42 -2.90
CA GLU A 225 -4.34 9.80 -4.30
C GLU A 225 -5.09 11.14 -4.35
N ASN A 226 -6.18 11.28 -3.59
CA ASN A 226 -6.94 12.52 -3.51
C ASN A 226 -6.11 13.74 -3.06
N THR A 227 -5.16 13.57 -2.13
CA THR A 227 -4.29 14.69 -1.71
C THR A 227 -3.27 15.04 -2.78
N ARG A 228 -2.73 14.04 -3.48
CA ARG A 228 -1.79 14.27 -4.57
C ARG A 228 -2.46 15.01 -5.72
N ASP A 229 -3.67 14.62 -6.06
CA ASP A 229 -4.45 15.27 -7.12
C ASP A 229 -4.81 16.71 -6.75
N LEU A 230 -5.18 16.95 -5.49
CA LEU A 230 -5.43 18.30 -4.97
C LEU A 230 -4.17 19.18 -5.07
N VAL A 231 -3.02 18.69 -4.60
CA VAL A 231 -1.74 19.42 -4.64
C VAL A 231 -1.31 19.68 -6.08
N ALA A 232 -1.46 18.69 -6.97
CA ALA A 232 -1.15 18.84 -8.39
C ALA A 232 -2.09 19.87 -9.06
N GLY A 233 -3.38 19.86 -8.73
CA GLY A 233 -4.36 20.83 -9.20
C GLY A 233 -4.04 22.26 -8.76
N LEU A 234 -3.72 22.46 -7.47
CA LEU A 234 -3.30 23.74 -6.92
C LEU A 234 -2.00 24.24 -7.58
N GLY A 235 -1.04 23.35 -7.83
CA GLY A 235 0.19 23.70 -8.54
C GLY A 235 -0.04 24.14 -9.98
N LYS A 236 -0.96 23.49 -10.70
CA LYS A 236 -1.37 23.89 -12.07
C LYS A 236 -2.07 25.25 -12.07
N LEU A 237 -2.98 25.49 -11.12
CA LEU A 237 -3.64 26.78 -10.94
C LEU A 237 -2.63 27.89 -10.63
N GLY A 238 -1.65 27.62 -9.76
CA GLY A 238 -0.58 28.55 -9.45
C GLY A 238 0.24 28.94 -10.69
N LYS A 239 0.62 27.96 -11.53
CA LYS A 239 1.33 28.23 -12.80
C LYS A 239 0.49 29.05 -13.77
N ALA A 240 -0.79 28.69 -13.93
CA ALA A 240 -1.73 29.41 -14.79
C ALA A 240 -1.95 30.87 -14.33
N LEU A 241 -1.99 31.12 -13.02
CA LEU A 241 -2.13 32.47 -12.46
C LEU A 241 -0.85 33.31 -12.56
N VAL A 242 0.33 32.67 -12.59
CA VAL A 242 1.63 33.33 -12.72
C VAL A 242 2.04 33.54 -14.20
N GLY A 243 1.27 33.00 -15.16
CA GLY A 243 1.54 33.17 -16.59
C GLY A 243 2.73 32.35 -17.11
N LEU A 244 3.04 31.23 -16.45
CA LEU A 244 4.06 30.25 -16.86
C LEU A 244 3.43 28.99 -17.46
#